data_AF-A0A7Y5RDP0-F1
#
_entry.id   AF-A0A7Y5RDP0-F1
#
_cell.length_a   1.000
_cell.length_b   1.000
_cell.length_c   1.000
_cell.angle_alpha   90.00
_cell.angle_beta   90.00
_cell.angle_gamma   90.00
#
_symmetry.space_group_name_H-M   'P 1'
#
loop_
_entity.id
_entity.type
_entity.pdbx_description
1 polymer ?
#
loop_
_entity_poly.entity_id
_entity_poly.type
_entity_poly.pdbx_seq_one_letter_code
_entity_poly.pdbx_strand_id
1 'polypeptide(L)'
;MVKQWMRIAAVASVMFCGRLAMAADVSGEWVAKVATPGEPQYAHVSLQVQGEKVSGSWGSSKVEGTLAGDKLELALTDEDGKPAGKLSATLNGASFAGSGTMAMRNRFGAAGGFGGGGGGRAAAEATVSWTMDRAATPPAAPRSIKFEPKELYATYSASVTPALHIFAGDVVHTWTADAGGVDAKGIRHRGGDSNIGPFYVEGALPGDTLALHLLKVRTNRATARQGTRINAHAVTAAYLVGAKYDPDFSGEWTLLPEKGIAVPAHPSEHMKNYSVPLKPMLGCISVAPPGDEQYRGGDLGPFGGNLDYNDNVEGTTVYLPVFHAGALLGMGDGHAAMGDGELTGSALETSLDVDFSVEVIKGDSTGQVRAETKDYLIAFGVTGSVPESIQVATSQLATWIKKQYSLNDSEVAILFASTLKYDITELVDAKYNVAAKVPKSILSTMK
;
A
#
# COMPACT_ATOMS: atom_id res chain seq x y z
N MET A 1 -39.44 70.79 -37.92
CA MET A 1 -39.30 70.02 -39.18
C MET A 1 -39.84 68.62 -38.92
N VAL A 2 -41.10 68.35 -39.25
CA VAL A 2 -41.54 67.47 -40.37
C VAL A 2 -41.05 66.02 -40.18
N LYS A 3 -41.84 65.17 -39.50
CA LYS A 3 -42.80 64.14 -40.03
C LYS A 3 -42.14 62.88 -40.60
N GLN A 4 -42.44 61.71 -40.03
CA GLN A 4 -42.98 60.47 -40.65
C GLN A 4 -42.70 59.23 -39.77
N TRP A 5 -43.46 58.13 -39.70
CA TRP A 5 -44.87 57.73 -39.86
C TRP A 5 -44.93 56.23 -39.43
N MET A 6 -46.04 55.80 -38.83
CA MET A 6 -46.69 54.46 -38.88
C MET A 6 -46.03 53.12 -38.41
N ARG A 7 -46.73 52.54 -37.41
CA ARG A 7 -47.39 51.20 -37.32
C ARG A 7 -46.61 49.86 -37.30
N ILE A 8 -46.74 49.17 -36.14
CA ILE A 8 -47.23 47.80 -35.87
C ILE A 8 -46.77 46.63 -36.76
N ALA A 9 -46.11 45.63 -36.15
CA ALA A 9 -46.51 44.21 -36.22
C ALA A 9 -45.69 43.36 -35.24
N ALA A 10 -46.39 42.63 -34.36
CA ALA A 10 -45.83 41.55 -33.56
C ALA A 10 -45.65 40.30 -34.44
N VAL A 11 -44.47 39.68 -34.39
CA VAL A 11 -44.25 38.32 -34.88
C VAL A 11 -43.64 37.53 -33.73
N ALA A 12 -44.43 36.59 -33.21
CA ALA A 12 -43.98 35.57 -32.29
C ALA A 12 -43.12 34.56 -33.07
N SER A 13 -41.83 34.50 -32.75
CA SER A 13 -40.94 33.44 -33.21
C SER A 13 -40.69 32.51 -32.02
N VAL A 14 -41.42 31.39 -32.00
CA VAL A 14 -41.11 30.25 -31.14
C VAL A 14 -39.80 29.66 -31.64
N MET A 15 -38.67 30.03 -31.02
CA MET A 15 -37.42 29.31 -31.21
C MET A 15 -37.49 28.00 -30.44
N PHE A 16 -37.68 26.92 -31.20
CA PHE A 16 -37.36 25.57 -30.78
C PHE A 16 -35.83 25.47 -30.62
N CYS A 17 -35.29 25.86 -29.47
CA CYS A 17 -33.94 25.47 -29.09
C CYS A 17 -33.98 24.00 -28.70
N GLY A 18 -33.84 23.12 -29.70
CA GLY A 18 -33.44 21.75 -29.47
C GLY A 18 -32.14 21.75 -28.68
N ARG A 19 -32.21 21.34 -27.42
CA ARG A 19 -31.02 20.88 -26.69
C ARG A 19 -30.53 19.64 -27.44
N LEU A 20 -29.56 19.81 -28.32
CA LEU A 20 -28.65 18.72 -28.67
C LEU A 20 -27.98 18.34 -27.35
N ALA A 21 -28.50 17.29 -26.71
CA ALA A 21 -27.77 16.58 -25.69
C ALA A 21 -26.51 16.06 -26.39
N MET A 22 -25.39 16.75 -26.23
CA MET A 22 -24.08 16.16 -26.49
C MET A 22 -24.08 14.83 -25.75
N ALA A 23 -24.01 13.71 -26.46
CA ALA A 23 -23.76 12.42 -25.82
C ALA A 23 -22.53 12.63 -24.93
N ALA A 24 -22.63 12.28 -23.65
CA ALA A 24 -21.49 12.40 -22.75
C ALA A 24 -20.33 11.67 -23.42
N ASP A 25 -19.17 12.34 -23.57
CA ASP A 25 -18.00 11.66 -24.09
C ASP A 25 -17.76 10.45 -23.18
N VAL A 26 -17.79 9.25 -23.77
CA VAL A 26 -17.61 7.97 -23.07
C VAL A 26 -16.13 7.56 -23.07
N SER A 27 -15.32 8.19 -23.93
CA SER A 27 -13.89 7.91 -24.01
C SER A 27 -13.18 8.32 -22.72
N GLY A 28 -12.08 7.66 -22.39
CA GLY A 28 -11.23 7.93 -21.23
C GLY A 28 -11.27 6.82 -20.18
N GLU A 29 -10.81 7.17 -18.98
CA GLU A 29 -10.59 6.24 -17.87
C GLU A 29 -11.82 6.11 -16.97
N TRP A 30 -12.01 4.88 -16.50
CA TRP A 30 -13.12 4.45 -15.68
C TRP A 30 -12.64 3.43 -14.63
N VAL A 31 -13.40 3.33 -13.55
CA VAL A 31 -13.25 2.29 -12.53
C VAL A 31 -14.49 1.43 -12.57
N ALA A 32 -14.32 0.17 -12.96
CA ALA A 32 -15.38 -0.81 -12.88
C ALA A 32 -15.40 -1.50 -11.53
N LYS A 33 -16.60 -1.77 -11.03
CA LYS A 33 -16.89 -2.56 -9.84
C LYS A 33 -17.84 -3.69 -10.22
N VAL A 34 -17.33 -4.92 -10.20
CA VAL A 34 -18.08 -6.15 -10.46
C VAL A 34 -18.54 -6.75 -9.15
N ALA A 35 -19.84 -6.91 -8.99
CA ALA A 35 -20.42 -7.55 -7.82
C ALA A 35 -20.12 -9.05 -7.83
N THR A 36 -19.66 -9.58 -6.70
CA THR A 36 -19.47 -11.02 -6.49
C THR A 36 -20.18 -11.44 -5.20
N PRO A 37 -20.43 -12.74 -4.96
CA PRO A 37 -20.99 -13.23 -3.70
C PRO A 37 -20.13 -12.93 -2.46
N GLY A 38 -18.87 -12.52 -2.63
CA GLY A 38 -17.98 -12.03 -1.58
C GLY A 38 -17.61 -10.57 -1.82
N GLU A 39 -16.32 -10.25 -1.79
CA GLU A 39 -15.87 -8.90 -2.09
C GLU A 39 -16.03 -8.51 -3.56
N PRO A 40 -16.40 -7.26 -3.85
CA PRO A 40 -16.45 -6.77 -5.22
C PRO A 40 -15.08 -6.81 -5.89
N GLN A 41 -15.04 -7.19 -7.17
CA GLN A 41 -13.82 -7.09 -7.98
C GLN A 41 -13.79 -5.72 -8.65
N TYR A 42 -12.60 -5.13 -8.73
CA TYR A 42 -12.41 -3.85 -9.40
C TYR A 42 -11.50 -4.00 -10.60
N ALA A 43 -11.66 -3.13 -11.59
CA ALA A 43 -10.78 -3.05 -12.73
C ALA A 43 -10.61 -1.61 -13.20
N HIS A 44 -9.39 -1.28 -13.61
CA HIS A 44 -9.13 -0.10 -14.44
C HIS A 44 -9.70 -0.37 -15.84
N VAL A 45 -10.47 0.57 -16.36
CA VAL A 45 -11.09 0.45 -17.68
C VAL A 45 -10.80 1.70 -18.49
N SER A 46 -10.12 1.54 -19.63
CA SER A 46 -9.92 2.60 -20.60
C SER A 46 -10.83 2.33 -21.80
N LEU A 47 -11.65 3.29 -22.19
CA LEU A 47 -12.50 3.20 -23.38
C LEU A 47 -12.11 4.26 -24.41
N GLN A 48 -12.14 3.90 -25.68
CA GLN A 48 -12.08 4.81 -26.81
C GLN A 48 -13.28 4.57 -27.71
N VAL A 49 -14.00 5.65 -28.02
CA VAL A 49 -15.22 5.59 -28.84
C VAL A 49 -14.98 6.31 -30.17
N GLN A 50 -15.22 5.60 -31.28
CA GLN A 50 -15.13 6.15 -32.64
C GLN A 50 -16.43 5.83 -33.40
N GLY A 51 -17.33 6.81 -33.48
CA GLY A 51 -18.70 6.58 -33.92
C GLY A 51 -19.44 5.67 -32.94
N GLU A 52 -19.99 4.55 -33.42
CA GLU A 52 -20.63 3.54 -32.57
C GLU A 52 -19.64 2.47 -32.06
N LYS A 53 -18.39 2.46 -32.53
CA LYS A 53 -17.41 1.45 -32.11
C LYS A 53 -16.74 1.84 -30.81
N VAL A 54 -16.59 0.86 -29.92
CA VAL A 54 -15.86 0.98 -28.66
C VAL A 54 -14.68 0.03 -28.68
N SER A 55 -13.53 0.50 -28.22
CA SER A 55 -12.32 -0.32 -28.03
C SER A 55 -11.60 0.11 -26.76
N GLY A 56 -10.76 -0.76 -26.19
CA GLY A 56 -9.99 -0.39 -25.01
C GLY A 56 -9.50 -1.58 -24.19
N SER A 57 -9.48 -1.40 -22.87
CA SER A 57 -9.06 -2.42 -21.91
C SER A 57 -9.97 -2.48 -20.69
N TRP A 58 -10.04 -3.67 -20.08
CA TRP A 58 -10.68 -3.93 -18.80
C TRP A 58 -9.70 -4.76 -17.97
N GLY A 59 -8.99 -4.11 -17.05
CA GLY A 59 -7.81 -4.69 -16.44
C GLY A 59 -6.79 -5.08 -17.52
N SER A 60 -6.41 -6.35 -17.56
CA SER A 60 -5.52 -6.87 -18.61
C SER A 60 -6.25 -7.48 -19.82
N SER A 61 -7.58 -7.52 -19.81
CA SER A 61 -8.36 -7.95 -20.97
C SER A 61 -8.51 -6.83 -22.01
N LYS A 62 -8.48 -7.20 -23.28
CA LYS A 62 -8.84 -6.31 -24.39
C LYS A 62 -10.37 -6.17 -24.45
N VAL A 63 -10.84 -4.95 -24.73
CA VAL A 63 -12.26 -4.62 -24.92
C VAL A 63 -12.51 -4.26 -26.38
N GLU A 64 -13.56 -4.84 -26.96
CA GLU A 64 -14.16 -4.42 -28.23
C GLU A 64 -15.68 -4.40 -28.08
N GLY A 65 -16.36 -3.44 -28.67
CA GLY A 65 -17.79 -3.28 -28.42
C GLY A 65 -18.49 -2.21 -29.26
N THR A 66 -19.73 -1.92 -28.88
CA THR A 66 -20.54 -0.87 -29.49
C THR A 66 -21.24 0.01 -28.46
N LEU A 67 -21.36 1.29 -28.78
CA LEU A 67 -22.15 2.27 -28.04
C LEU A 67 -23.25 2.83 -28.95
N ALA A 68 -24.50 2.48 -28.68
CA ALA A 68 -25.66 2.93 -29.43
C ALA A 68 -26.60 3.71 -28.50
N GLY A 69 -26.53 5.05 -28.58
CA GLY A 69 -27.24 5.93 -27.63
C GLY A 69 -26.65 5.81 -26.23
N ASP A 70 -27.45 5.33 -25.28
CA ASP A 70 -27.06 5.07 -23.90
C ASP A 70 -26.65 3.61 -23.64
N LYS A 71 -26.77 2.72 -24.64
CA LYS A 71 -26.48 1.29 -24.48
C LYS A 71 -25.07 0.94 -24.90
N LEU A 72 -24.33 0.31 -23.99
CA LEU A 72 -22.97 -0.15 -24.16
C LEU A 72 -22.96 -1.69 -24.18
N GLU A 73 -22.40 -2.26 -25.23
CA GLU A 73 -22.17 -3.70 -25.39
C GLU A 73 -20.67 -3.95 -25.56
N LEU A 74 -20.07 -4.75 -24.69
CA LEU A 74 -18.63 -5.04 -24.69
C LEU A 74 -18.38 -6.55 -24.79
N ALA A 75 -17.36 -6.93 -25.54
CA ALA A 75 -16.74 -8.24 -25.55
C ALA A 75 -15.33 -8.13 -24.97
N LEU A 76 -15.00 -9.03 -24.05
CA LEU A 76 -13.69 -9.12 -23.40
C LEU A 76 -12.89 -10.27 -24.00
N THR A 77 -11.62 -10.02 -24.26
CA THR A 77 -10.65 -11.04 -24.69
C THR A 77 -9.46 -11.03 -23.74
N ASP A 78 -9.02 -12.20 -23.26
CA ASP A 78 -7.85 -12.31 -22.38
C ASP A 78 -6.52 -12.13 -23.13
N GLU A 79 -5.42 -12.16 -22.39
CA GLU A 79 -4.06 -12.00 -22.91
C GLU A 79 -3.65 -13.13 -23.89
N ASP A 80 -4.28 -14.31 -23.79
CA ASP A 80 -4.06 -15.44 -24.71
C ASP A 80 -4.92 -15.34 -25.97
N GLY A 81 -5.77 -14.31 -26.10
CA GLY A 81 -6.70 -14.15 -27.21
C GLY A 81 -7.99 -14.97 -27.09
N LYS A 82 -8.31 -15.51 -25.90
CA LYS A 82 -9.54 -16.29 -25.67
C LYS A 82 -10.69 -15.38 -25.20
N PRO A 83 -11.94 -15.73 -25.53
CA PRO A 83 -13.11 -15.03 -24.98
C PRO A 83 -13.09 -15.04 -23.45
N ALA A 84 -13.24 -13.87 -22.84
CA ALA A 84 -13.18 -13.68 -21.39
C ALA A 84 -14.47 -13.09 -20.79
N GLY A 85 -15.45 -12.75 -21.63
CA GLY A 85 -16.75 -12.27 -21.18
C GLY A 85 -17.49 -11.41 -22.20
N LYS A 86 -18.77 -11.15 -21.90
CA LYS A 86 -19.64 -10.22 -22.62
C LYS A 86 -20.43 -9.40 -21.62
N LEU A 87 -20.41 -8.08 -21.75
CA LEU A 87 -21.02 -7.15 -20.81
C LEU A 87 -21.96 -6.20 -21.52
N SER A 88 -23.12 -5.97 -20.94
CA SER A 88 -24.13 -5.03 -21.42
C SER A 88 -24.47 -4.03 -20.32
N ALA A 89 -24.48 -2.73 -20.62
CA ALA A 89 -24.82 -1.69 -19.67
C ALA A 89 -25.59 -0.53 -20.30
N THR A 90 -26.19 0.28 -19.42
CA THR A 90 -26.80 1.55 -19.80
C THR A 90 -26.09 2.70 -19.09
N LEU A 91 -25.83 3.78 -19.81
CA LEU A 91 -25.28 5.02 -19.27
C LEU A 91 -26.38 5.76 -18.50
N ASN A 92 -26.11 6.06 -17.24
CA ASN A 92 -26.97 6.87 -16.39
C ASN A 92 -26.15 8.04 -15.82
N GLY A 93 -26.28 9.22 -16.44
CA GLY A 93 -25.48 10.39 -16.09
C GLY A 93 -24.00 10.18 -16.43
N ALA A 94 -23.16 10.04 -15.41
CA ALA A 94 -21.70 9.84 -15.55
C ALA A 94 -21.25 8.42 -15.17
N SER A 95 -22.17 7.47 -15.09
CA SER A 95 -21.91 6.10 -14.63
C SER A 95 -22.62 5.09 -15.52
N PHE A 96 -22.01 3.92 -15.72
CA PHE A 96 -22.66 2.76 -16.32
C PHE A 96 -23.12 1.79 -15.24
N ALA A 97 -24.27 1.15 -15.47
CA ALA A 97 -24.70 0.00 -14.70
C ALA A 97 -25.20 -1.08 -15.66
N GLY A 98 -24.82 -2.33 -15.38
CA GLY A 98 -25.04 -3.41 -16.31
C GLY A 98 -24.89 -4.81 -15.72
N SER A 99 -25.00 -5.77 -16.61
CA SER A 99 -24.82 -7.19 -16.32
C SER A 99 -24.14 -7.89 -17.50
N GLY A 100 -23.73 -9.13 -17.31
CA GLY A 100 -23.11 -9.89 -18.38
C GLY A 100 -22.51 -11.18 -17.89
N THR A 101 -21.63 -11.77 -18.69
CA THR A 101 -20.78 -12.89 -18.28
C THR A 101 -19.34 -12.46 -18.26
N MET A 102 -18.58 -12.92 -17.26
CA MET A 102 -17.13 -12.73 -17.18
C MET A 102 -16.44 -13.98 -16.65
N ALA A 103 -15.28 -14.28 -17.19
CA ALA A 103 -14.35 -15.24 -16.62
C ALA A 103 -13.82 -14.68 -15.30
N MET A 104 -14.21 -15.27 -14.18
CA MET A 104 -13.80 -14.78 -12.86
C MET A 104 -12.39 -15.28 -12.55
N ARG A 105 -11.43 -14.35 -12.41
CA ARG A 105 -10.08 -14.69 -11.93
C ARG A 105 -10.12 -15.02 -10.44
N ASN A 106 -9.47 -16.14 -10.07
CA ASN A 106 -9.32 -16.53 -8.68
C ASN A 106 -8.32 -15.58 -7.99
N ARG A 107 -8.81 -14.77 -7.04
CA ARG A 107 -8.05 -13.68 -6.38
C ARG A 107 -6.74 -14.09 -5.71
N PHE A 108 -6.56 -15.37 -5.38
CA PHE A 108 -5.44 -15.86 -4.58
C PHE A 108 -4.55 -16.90 -5.29
N GLY A 109 -4.75 -17.11 -6.61
CA GLY A 109 -3.97 -18.09 -7.37
C GLY A 109 -2.47 -17.79 -7.52
N ALA A 110 -2.03 -16.58 -7.13
CA ALA A 110 -0.62 -16.16 -7.24
C ALA A 110 0.03 -15.75 -5.90
N ALA A 111 -0.75 -15.55 -4.82
CA ALA A 111 -0.23 -14.95 -3.58
C ALA A 111 -0.43 -15.78 -2.30
N GLY A 112 -0.99 -17.01 -2.38
CA GLY A 112 -1.39 -17.76 -1.18
C GLY A 112 -1.00 -19.24 -1.12
N GLY A 113 -0.09 -19.73 -1.98
CA GLY A 113 0.29 -21.15 -1.99
C GLY A 113 1.75 -21.34 -2.35
N PHE A 114 2.63 -21.39 -1.34
CA PHE A 114 3.96 -21.98 -1.51
C PHE A 114 3.79 -23.50 -1.63
N GLY A 115 3.72 -23.98 -2.87
CA GLY A 115 3.74 -25.41 -3.20
C GLY A 115 2.53 -25.89 -3.98
N GLY A 116 2.74 -26.14 -5.28
CA GLY A 116 1.83 -26.96 -6.08
C GLY A 116 1.64 -26.41 -7.48
N GLY A 117 2.31 -27.01 -8.46
CA GLY A 117 1.92 -26.94 -9.86
C GLY A 117 0.53 -27.54 -10.05
N GLY A 118 -0.50 -26.74 -9.81
CA GLY A 118 -1.89 -27.08 -10.10
C GLY A 118 -2.24 -26.57 -11.48
N GLY A 119 -2.42 -27.48 -12.44
CA GLY A 119 -2.92 -27.16 -13.76
C GLY A 119 -4.18 -26.29 -13.67
N GLY A 120 -4.10 -25.08 -14.22
CA GLY A 120 -5.19 -24.11 -14.21
C GLY A 120 -6.45 -24.70 -14.82
N ARG A 121 -7.47 -24.91 -13.99
CA ARG A 121 -8.84 -25.03 -14.50
C ARG A 121 -9.18 -23.68 -15.13
N ALA A 122 -9.65 -23.70 -16.38
CA ALA A 122 -10.18 -22.51 -17.04
C ALA A 122 -11.18 -21.82 -16.10
N ALA A 123 -11.03 -20.50 -15.91
CA ALA A 123 -11.96 -19.71 -15.13
C ALA A 123 -13.38 -19.92 -15.69
N ALA A 124 -14.31 -20.38 -14.86
CA ALA A 124 -15.70 -20.52 -15.28
C ALA A 124 -16.28 -19.12 -15.53
N GLU A 125 -16.92 -18.92 -16.68
CA GLU A 125 -17.70 -17.72 -16.92
C GLU A 125 -18.88 -17.68 -15.93
N ALA A 126 -18.98 -16.59 -15.18
CA ALA A 126 -20.07 -16.35 -14.25
C ALA A 126 -20.93 -15.19 -14.74
N THR A 127 -22.24 -15.27 -14.50
CA THR A 127 -23.13 -14.11 -14.66
C THR A 127 -22.80 -13.09 -13.57
N VAL A 128 -22.55 -11.84 -13.97
CA VAL A 128 -22.17 -10.75 -13.09
C VAL A 128 -23.08 -9.54 -13.26
N SER A 129 -23.20 -8.76 -12.18
CA SER A 129 -23.66 -7.37 -12.27
C SER A 129 -22.49 -6.45 -11.98
N TRP A 130 -22.48 -5.28 -12.61
CA TRP A 130 -21.36 -4.35 -12.48
C TRP A 130 -21.82 -2.90 -12.62
N THR A 131 -21.06 -2.03 -11.99
CA THR A 131 -21.12 -0.58 -12.21
C THR A 131 -19.77 -0.10 -12.72
N MET A 132 -19.75 1.04 -13.38
CA MET A 132 -18.52 1.68 -13.81
C MET A 132 -18.68 3.19 -13.73
N ASP A 133 -17.80 3.80 -12.95
CA ASP A 133 -17.80 5.22 -12.67
C ASP A 133 -16.55 5.86 -13.25
N ARG A 134 -16.62 7.16 -13.55
CA ARG A 134 -15.43 7.90 -14.01
C ARG A 134 -14.34 7.84 -12.97
N ALA A 135 -13.11 7.60 -13.41
CA ALA A 135 -11.95 7.69 -12.53
C ALA A 135 -11.86 9.11 -11.93
N ALA A 136 -11.48 9.19 -10.65
CA ALA A 136 -11.29 10.47 -9.98
C ALA A 136 -10.25 11.30 -10.75
N THR A 137 -10.59 12.57 -11.03
CA THR A 137 -9.68 13.46 -11.75
C THR A 137 -8.63 14.01 -10.79
N PRO A 138 -7.33 13.75 -11.03
CA PRO A 138 -6.27 14.29 -10.18
C PRO A 138 -6.20 15.82 -10.32
N PRO A 139 -5.69 16.52 -9.29
CA PRO A 139 -5.40 17.95 -9.40
C PRO A 139 -4.34 18.20 -10.47
N ALA A 140 -4.31 19.42 -11.03
CA ALA A 140 -3.36 19.79 -12.08
C ALA A 140 -1.88 19.71 -11.66
N ALA A 141 -1.61 19.76 -10.36
CA ALA A 141 -0.30 19.53 -9.77
C ALA A 141 -0.46 18.83 -8.41
N PRO A 142 0.55 18.06 -7.96
CA PRO A 142 0.55 17.46 -6.63
C PRO A 142 0.33 18.48 -5.52
N ARG A 143 -0.49 18.12 -4.53
CA ARG A 143 -0.80 18.95 -3.37
C ARG A 143 0.24 18.72 -2.27
N SER A 144 0.56 19.78 -1.53
CA SER A 144 1.23 19.68 -0.23
C SER A 144 0.18 19.83 0.87
N ILE A 145 -0.04 18.77 1.64
CA ILE A 145 -1.15 18.65 2.58
C ILE A 145 -0.57 18.54 3.98
N LYS A 146 -0.92 19.48 4.86
CA LYS A 146 -0.69 19.32 6.30
C LYS A 146 -1.85 18.52 6.88
N PHE A 147 -1.56 17.34 7.40
CA PHE A 147 -2.53 16.46 8.03
C PHE A 147 -2.28 16.41 9.53
N GLU A 148 -3.31 16.70 10.31
CA GLU A 148 -3.29 16.55 11.77
C GLU A 148 -4.21 15.37 12.11
N PRO A 149 -3.67 14.25 12.63
CA PRO A 149 -4.46 13.10 13.04
C PRO A 149 -5.47 13.48 14.13
N LYS A 150 -6.74 13.18 13.91
CA LYS A 150 -7.81 13.36 14.92
C LYS A 150 -8.03 12.11 15.77
N GLU A 151 -7.75 10.96 15.18
CA GLU A 151 -7.89 9.65 15.80
C GLU A 151 -6.69 8.80 15.37
N LEU A 152 -6.23 7.95 16.28
CA LEU A 152 -5.27 6.89 16.00
C LEU A 152 -5.98 5.55 16.13
N TYR A 153 -5.63 4.58 15.28
CA TYR A 153 -6.24 3.26 15.28
C TYR A 153 -5.19 2.18 15.51
N ALA A 154 -5.53 1.24 16.39
CA ALA A 154 -4.69 0.09 16.75
C ALA A 154 -5.12 -1.19 16.01
N THR A 155 -5.76 -1.05 14.84
CA THR A 155 -6.27 -2.19 14.07
C THR A 155 -6.25 -1.94 12.55
N TYR A 156 -5.92 -2.97 11.79
CA TYR A 156 -5.97 -2.95 10.32
C TYR A 156 -7.28 -3.55 9.84
N SER A 157 -8.07 -2.81 9.05
CA SER A 157 -9.33 -3.30 8.47
C SER A 157 -9.78 -2.43 7.29
N ALA A 158 -10.40 -3.07 6.29
CA ALA A 158 -11.04 -2.37 5.18
C ALA A 158 -12.30 -1.57 5.57
N SER A 159 -12.82 -1.79 6.79
CA SER A 159 -14.03 -1.12 7.29
C SER A 159 -13.78 0.26 7.90
N VAL A 160 -12.52 0.63 8.14
CA VAL A 160 -12.18 1.92 8.76
C VAL A 160 -12.41 3.04 7.77
N THR A 161 -13.15 4.07 8.19
CA THR A 161 -13.42 5.24 7.34
C THR A 161 -12.11 5.99 7.07
N PRO A 162 -11.80 6.32 5.80
CA PRO A 162 -10.60 7.09 5.49
C PRO A 162 -10.57 8.45 6.19
N ALA A 163 -9.44 8.80 6.78
CA ALA A 163 -9.22 10.10 7.39
C ALA A 163 -8.97 11.21 6.35
N LEU A 164 -8.41 10.85 5.20
CA LEU A 164 -8.08 11.75 4.10
C LEU A 164 -8.02 11.00 2.77
N HIS A 165 -8.49 11.64 1.70
CA HIS A 165 -8.31 11.19 0.32
C HIS A 165 -7.14 11.94 -0.34
N ILE A 166 -6.20 11.18 -0.91
CA ILE A 166 -5.00 11.70 -1.56
C ILE A 166 -4.87 11.15 -2.99
N PHE A 167 -4.25 11.91 -3.88
CA PHE A 167 -3.87 11.44 -5.20
C PHE A 167 -2.39 11.03 -5.20
N ALA A 168 -2.02 10.16 -6.15
CA ALA A 168 -0.61 9.87 -6.41
C ALA A 168 0.17 11.17 -6.66
N GLY A 169 1.36 11.26 -6.06
CA GLY A 169 2.24 12.44 -6.09
C GLY A 169 1.97 13.45 -4.97
N ASP A 170 0.78 13.49 -4.37
CA ASP A 170 0.53 14.37 -3.21
C ASP A 170 1.57 14.12 -2.10
N VAL A 171 1.98 15.17 -1.42
CA VAL A 171 2.87 15.11 -0.26
C VAL A 171 2.06 15.40 1.00
N VAL A 172 2.05 14.47 1.94
CA VAL A 172 1.38 14.61 3.23
C VAL A 172 2.43 14.86 4.30
N HIS A 173 2.24 15.93 5.08
CA HIS A 173 3.06 16.30 6.24
C HIS A 173 2.27 16.03 7.51
N THR A 174 2.79 15.18 8.40
CA THR A 174 2.07 14.70 9.59
C THR A 174 3.06 14.26 10.69
N TRP A 175 2.53 13.72 11.79
CA TRP A 175 3.28 13.07 12.84
C TRP A 175 2.69 11.69 13.17
N THR A 176 3.46 10.82 13.81
CA THR A 176 3.02 9.53 14.38
C THR A 176 3.32 9.46 15.88
N ALA A 177 2.52 8.68 16.61
CA ALA A 177 2.78 8.35 18.01
C ALA A 177 3.80 7.20 18.13
N ASP A 178 4.30 6.96 19.34
CA ASP A 178 5.00 5.72 19.69
C ASP A 178 4.03 4.52 19.82
N ALA A 179 4.56 3.29 19.97
CA ALA A 179 3.80 2.06 20.26
C ALA A 179 2.74 2.24 21.38
N GLY A 180 3.09 3.04 22.38
CA GLY A 180 2.24 3.35 23.55
C GLY A 180 1.18 4.42 23.30
N GLY A 181 1.05 4.93 22.07
CA GLY A 181 0.11 5.98 21.68
C GLY A 181 0.49 7.37 22.18
N VAL A 182 1.75 7.62 22.54
CA VAL A 182 2.17 8.90 23.11
C VAL A 182 2.78 9.80 22.04
N ASP A 183 2.24 11.02 21.92
CA ASP A 183 2.69 12.01 20.92
C ASP A 183 3.91 12.84 21.39
N ALA A 184 4.29 13.81 20.56
CA ALA A 184 5.42 14.71 20.79
C ALA A 184 5.27 15.59 22.04
N LYS A 185 4.03 15.86 22.47
CA LYS A 185 3.70 16.65 23.66
C LYS A 185 3.60 15.78 24.92
N GLY A 186 3.80 14.47 24.79
CA GLY A 186 3.62 13.52 25.89
C GLY A 186 2.15 13.18 26.16
N ILE A 187 1.22 13.54 25.27
CA ILE A 187 -0.19 13.22 25.43
C ILE A 187 -0.40 11.78 24.96
N ARG A 188 -1.04 10.97 25.81
CA ARG A 188 -1.38 9.59 25.51
C ARG A 188 -2.74 9.48 24.82
N HIS A 189 -2.73 8.87 23.64
CA HIS A 189 -3.87 8.49 22.83
C HIS A 189 -4.11 6.98 22.97
N ARG A 190 -4.84 6.37 22.02
CA ARG A 190 -4.88 4.91 21.89
C ARG A 190 -3.46 4.40 21.59
N GLY A 191 -3.01 3.40 22.34
CA GLY A 191 -1.76 2.66 22.10
C GLY A 191 -2.02 1.26 21.57
N GLY A 192 -0.97 0.44 21.52
CA GLY A 192 -0.98 -0.85 20.83
C GLY A 192 -0.70 -0.65 19.34
N ASP A 193 0.43 0.01 19.07
CA ASP A 193 1.00 0.24 17.73
C ASP A 193 -0.01 0.97 16.85
N SER A 194 -0.45 2.12 17.37
CA SER A 194 -1.53 2.89 16.77
C SER A 194 -1.05 3.74 15.61
N ASN A 195 -1.81 3.68 14.52
CA ASN A 195 -1.48 4.30 13.25
C ASN A 195 -2.33 5.54 12.96
N ILE A 196 -1.77 6.40 12.11
CA ILE A 196 -2.46 7.50 11.46
C ILE A 196 -3.05 7.06 10.12
N GLY A 197 -4.14 7.72 9.70
CA GLY A 197 -4.93 7.33 8.52
C GLY A 197 -6.28 6.69 8.89
N PRO A 198 -6.78 5.70 8.10
CA PRO A 198 -6.22 5.27 6.84
C PRO A 198 -6.38 6.37 5.78
N PHE A 199 -5.39 6.49 4.90
CA PHE A 199 -5.41 7.37 3.75
C PHE A 199 -5.98 6.61 2.55
N TYR A 200 -7.03 7.15 1.93
CA TYR A 200 -7.57 6.62 0.70
C TYR A 200 -6.77 7.18 -0.48
N VAL A 201 -6.08 6.31 -1.21
CA VAL A 201 -5.28 6.68 -2.38
C VAL A 201 -6.14 6.56 -3.64
N GLU A 202 -6.54 7.70 -4.19
CA GLU A 202 -7.42 7.76 -5.34
C GLU A 202 -6.84 6.99 -6.53
N GLY A 203 -7.68 6.11 -7.09
CA GLY A 203 -7.31 5.23 -8.18
C GLY A 203 -6.47 4.01 -7.79
N ALA A 204 -6.08 3.78 -6.54
CA ALA A 204 -5.51 2.49 -6.15
C ALA A 204 -6.60 1.41 -6.15
N LEU A 205 -6.43 0.33 -6.91
CA LEU A 205 -7.41 -0.78 -6.97
C LEU A 205 -6.76 -2.11 -6.59
N PRO A 206 -7.54 -3.09 -6.11
CA PRO A 206 -7.04 -4.44 -5.86
C PRO A 206 -6.29 -5.01 -7.06
N GLY A 207 -5.07 -5.53 -6.83
CA GLY A 207 -4.18 -6.01 -7.88
C GLY A 207 -3.14 -4.96 -8.36
N ASP A 208 -3.25 -3.72 -7.91
CA ASP A 208 -2.18 -2.73 -8.03
C ASP A 208 -1.14 -2.93 -6.90
N THR A 209 -0.03 -2.19 -7.01
CA THR A 209 0.93 -2.00 -5.92
C THR A 209 1.03 -0.52 -5.58
N LEU A 210 0.95 -0.19 -4.31
CA LEU A 210 1.18 1.15 -3.79
C LEU A 210 2.66 1.30 -3.47
N ALA A 211 3.34 2.27 -4.10
CA ALA A 211 4.69 2.66 -3.71
C ALA A 211 4.61 3.86 -2.76
N LEU A 212 4.93 3.67 -1.49
CA LEU A 212 5.00 4.69 -0.47
C LEU A 212 6.43 5.22 -0.38
N HIS A 213 6.63 6.51 -0.65
CA HIS A 213 7.93 7.18 -0.49
C HIS A 213 7.99 7.88 0.85
N LEU A 214 8.92 7.47 1.72
CA LEU A 214 9.19 8.13 2.99
C LEU A 214 10.11 9.32 2.76
N LEU A 215 9.57 10.53 2.72
CA LEU A 215 10.30 11.76 2.38
C LEU A 215 10.98 12.39 3.60
N LYS A 216 10.39 12.24 4.78
CA LYS A 216 10.93 12.67 6.07
C LYS A 216 10.51 11.66 7.13
N VAL A 217 11.45 11.22 7.97
CA VAL A 217 11.17 10.39 9.16
C VAL A 217 12.12 10.84 10.26
N ARG A 218 11.64 11.64 11.22
CA ARG A 218 12.51 12.28 12.22
C ARG A 218 11.87 12.33 13.61
N THR A 219 12.67 12.13 14.64
CA THR A 219 12.24 12.27 16.04
C THR A 219 11.71 13.67 16.32
N ASN A 220 10.55 13.78 16.95
CA ASN A 220 9.94 15.05 17.36
C ASN A 220 9.75 15.17 18.88
N ARG A 221 10.26 14.19 19.63
CA ARG A 221 10.29 14.16 21.09
C ARG A 221 11.71 13.91 21.61
N ALA A 222 12.01 14.40 22.81
CA ALA A 222 13.33 14.23 23.44
C ALA A 222 13.49 12.92 24.23
N THR A 223 12.45 12.07 24.26
CA THR A 223 12.42 10.84 25.05
C THR A 223 11.98 9.64 24.22
N ALA A 224 12.55 8.49 24.57
CA ALA A 224 12.12 7.19 24.08
C ALA A 224 12.06 6.17 25.22
N ARG A 225 11.44 5.03 24.95
CA ARG A 225 11.40 3.91 25.89
C ARG A 225 11.60 2.59 25.15
N GLN A 226 12.26 1.64 25.78
CA GLN A 226 12.34 0.25 25.28
C GLN A 226 12.17 -0.74 26.44
N GLY A 227 11.97 -2.00 26.10
CA GLY A 227 12.06 -3.11 27.03
C GLY A 227 13.48 -3.33 27.57
N THR A 228 13.57 -4.06 28.68
CA THR A 228 14.83 -4.36 29.38
C THR A 228 15.11 -5.86 29.49
N ARG A 229 14.34 -6.68 28.77
CA ARG A 229 14.44 -8.14 28.79
C ARG A 229 14.54 -8.67 27.38
N ILE A 230 15.47 -9.58 27.14
CA ILE A 230 15.60 -10.22 25.84
C ILE A 230 14.41 -11.17 25.62
N ASN A 231 13.82 -11.09 24.43
CA ASN A 231 12.71 -11.90 23.99
C ASN A 231 13.10 -13.39 23.98
N ALA A 232 12.20 -14.23 24.48
CA ALA A 232 12.41 -15.67 24.58
C ALA A 232 12.64 -16.36 23.22
N HIS A 233 12.15 -15.80 22.11
CA HIS A 233 12.36 -16.32 20.75
C HIS A 233 13.82 -16.20 20.28
N ALA A 234 14.60 -15.30 20.89
CA ALA A 234 15.97 -15.02 20.47
C ALA A 234 17.04 -15.71 21.32
N VAL A 235 16.65 -16.45 22.36
CA VAL A 235 17.59 -17.04 23.32
C VAL A 235 17.31 -18.51 23.56
N THR A 236 18.33 -19.25 23.98
CA THR A 236 18.15 -20.65 24.38
C THR A 236 17.35 -20.75 25.67
N ALA A 237 16.65 -21.87 25.87
CA ALA A 237 15.93 -22.14 27.11
C ALA A 237 16.85 -22.06 28.36
N ALA A 238 18.11 -22.50 28.23
CA ALA A 238 19.09 -22.42 29.32
C ALA A 238 19.42 -20.97 29.69
N TYR A 239 19.56 -20.08 28.70
CA TYR A 239 19.74 -18.65 28.95
C TYR A 239 18.51 -18.06 29.63
N LEU A 240 17.30 -18.36 29.12
CA LEU A 240 16.05 -17.83 29.66
C LEU A 240 15.85 -18.17 31.14
N VAL A 241 16.15 -19.42 31.52
CA VAL A 241 16.06 -19.88 32.93
C VAL A 241 17.17 -19.28 33.80
N GLY A 242 18.36 -19.07 33.24
CA GLY A 242 19.51 -18.56 33.99
C GLY A 242 19.58 -17.03 34.11
N ALA A 243 18.88 -16.30 33.25
CA ALA A 243 18.91 -14.84 33.19
C ALA A 243 18.35 -14.22 34.48
N LYS A 244 19.09 -13.25 35.03
CA LYS A 244 18.70 -12.49 36.21
C LYS A 244 18.56 -11.03 35.82
N TYR A 245 17.32 -10.61 35.60
CA TYR A 245 16.99 -9.22 35.28
C TYR A 245 16.77 -8.42 36.56
N ASP A 246 17.35 -7.24 36.63
CA ASP A 246 17.06 -6.26 37.67
C ASP A 246 15.66 -5.66 37.41
N PRO A 247 14.69 -5.82 38.32
CA PRO A 247 13.34 -5.28 38.14
C PRO A 247 13.30 -3.74 38.13
N ASP A 248 14.31 -3.08 38.69
CA ASP A 248 14.40 -1.62 38.78
C ASP A 248 15.21 -1.00 37.63
N PHE A 249 15.69 -1.83 36.68
CA PHE A 249 16.44 -1.34 35.54
C PHE A 249 15.54 -0.52 34.60
N SER A 250 15.89 0.75 34.40
CA SER A 250 15.10 1.65 33.56
C SER A 250 15.34 1.39 32.08
N GLY A 251 14.24 1.31 31.32
CA GLY A 251 14.23 1.30 29.87
C GLY A 251 14.00 2.67 29.24
N GLU A 252 14.13 3.76 30.01
CA GLU A 252 13.93 5.13 29.53
C GLU A 252 15.19 5.71 28.88
N TRP A 253 15.01 6.48 27.82
CA TRP A 253 16.06 7.04 27.00
C TRP A 253 15.88 8.53 26.76
N THR A 254 16.99 9.24 26.72
CA THR A 254 17.07 10.63 26.25
C THR A 254 17.57 10.63 24.81
N LEU A 255 16.81 11.27 23.93
CA LEU A 255 17.17 11.48 22.53
C LEU A 255 17.88 12.83 22.40
N LEU A 256 19.00 12.85 21.69
CA LEU A 256 19.81 14.04 21.42
C LEU A 256 19.96 14.23 19.90
N PRO A 257 18.90 14.69 19.19
CA PRO A 257 18.89 14.77 17.73
C PRO A 257 19.98 15.66 17.14
N GLU A 258 20.37 16.72 17.85
CA GLU A 258 21.45 17.62 17.46
C GLU A 258 22.83 16.94 17.44
N LYS A 259 22.98 15.84 18.19
CA LYS A 259 24.18 14.99 18.20
C LYS A 259 24.00 13.70 17.39
N GLY A 260 22.79 13.41 16.90
CA GLY A 260 22.47 12.19 16.18
C GLY A 260 22.56 10.92 17.04
N ILE A 261 22.36 11.02 18.36
CA ILE A 261 22.47 9.87 19.29
C ILE A 261 21.31 9.80 20.30
N ALA A 262 21.11 8.62 20.87
CA ALA A 262 20.31 8.36 22.06
C ALA A 262 21.20 7.83 23.19
N VAL A 263 20.86 8.16 24.44
CA VAL A 263 21.54 7.68 25.66
C VAL A 263 20.51 7.20 26.70
N PRO A 264 20.82 6.20 27.53
CA PRO A 264 19.94 5.83 28.64
C PRO A 264 19.71 7.03 29.55
N ALA A 265 18.47 7.27 29.99
CA ALA A 265 18.13 8.39 30.87
C ALA A 265 18.70 8.19 32.28
N HIS A 266 18.81 6.93 32.72
CA HIS A 266 19.31 6.53 34.03
C HIS A 266 20.36 5.42 33.88
N PRO A 267 21.55 5.73 33.33
CA PRO A 267 22.56 4.72 33.06
C PRO A 267 23.17 4.18 34.36
N SER A 268 23.46 2.89 34.40
CA SER A 268 24.35 2.32 35.41
C SER A 268 25.80 2.79 35.18
N GLU A 269 26.68 2.57 36.16
CA GLU A 269 28.10 2.90 36.03
C GLU A 269 28.77 2.24 34.81
N HIS A 270 28.30 1.06 34.42
CA HIS A 270 28.81 0.34 33.25
C HIS A 270 28.30 0.89 31.92
N MET A 271 27.19 1.64 31.93
CA MET A 271 26.52 2.17 30.74
C MET A 271 26.61 3.70 30.62
N LYS A 272 27.33 4.38 31.52
CA LYS A 272 27.41 5.86 31.54
C LYS A 272 27.94 6.52 30.26
N ASN A 273 28.72 5.77 29.47
CA ASN A 273 29.26 6.22 28.19
C ASN A 273 28.59 5.52 26.99
N TYR A 274 27.52 4.76 27.23
CA TYR A 274 26.81 4.05 26.18
C TYR A 274 25.89 5.02 25.42
N SER A 275 25.99 4.99 24.10
CA SER A 275 25.14 5.76 23.20
C SER A 275 24.87 4.97 21.93
N VAL A 276 23.70 5.17 21.35
CA VAL A 276 23.29 4.54 20.09
C VAL A 276 23.03 5.63 19.05
N PRO A 277 23.51 5.49 17.79
CA PRO A 277 23.14 6.42 16.73
C PRO A 277 21.63 6.43 16.50
N LEU A 278 21.06 7.62 16.30
CA LEU A 278 19.67 7.72 15.87
C LEU A 278 19.54 7.23 14.43
N LYS A 279 18.51 6.41 14.20
CA LYS A 279 18.10 5.95 12.87
C LYS A 279 16.57 5.88 12.86
N PRO A 280 15.88 7.04 12.81
CA PRO A 280 14.44 7.06 13.01
C PRO A 280 13.70 6.32 11.89
N MET A 281 12.73 5.50 12.26
CA MET A 281 12.04 4.57 11.35
C MET A 281 10.59 4.32 11.80
N LEU A 282 9.74 3.84 10.88
CA LEU A 282 8.35 3.45 11.15
C LEU A 282 8.24 1.93 11.31
N GLY A 283 7.82 1.46 12.50
CA GLY A 283 7.57 0.04 12.77
C GLY A 283 6.37 -0.45 11.99
N CYS A 284 5.29 0.32 12.07
CA CYS A 284 4.04 0.06 11.39
C CYS A 284 3.92 0.81 10.05
N ILE A 285 3.81 0.05 8.94
CA ILE A 285 3.40 0.55 7.61
C ILE A 285 2.46 -0.47 6.98
N SER A 286 1.24 -0.07 6.64
CA SER A 286 0.18 -1.01 6.24
C SER A 286 -0.73 -0.48 5.15
N VAL A 287 -1.35 -1.39 4.41
CA VAL A 287 -2.64 -1.17 3.74
C VAL A 287 -3.72 -1.98 4.44
N ALA A 288 -5.00 -1.80 4.07
CA ALA A 288 -6.03 -2.70 4.58
C ALA A 288 -5.72 -4.16 4.18
N PRO A 289 -5.85 -5.11 5.13
CA PRO A 289 -5.56 -6.51 4.91
C PRO A 289 -6.55 -7.12 3.91
N PRO A 290 -6.19 -8.21 3.20
CA PRO A 290 -7.15 -8.91 2.35
C PRO A 290 -8.29 -9.51 3.17
N GLY A 291 -9.52 -9.46 2.64
CA GLY A 291 -10.69 -9.96 3.35
C GLY A 291 -11.36 -8.88 4.21
N ASP A 292 -12.42 -9.29 4.91
CA ASP A 292 -13.17 -8.41 5.84
C ASP A 292 -12.68 -8.54 7.30
N GLU A 293 -11.57 -9.26 7.52
CA GLU A 293 -11.00 -9.48 8.85
C GLU A 293 -10.38 -8.20 9.43
N GLN A 294 -10.28 -8.17 10.76
CA GLN A 294 -9.60 -7.11 11.49
C GLN A 294 -8.39 -7.68 12.22
N TYR A 295 -7.24 -7.04 12.01
CA TYR A 295 -5.97 -7.37 12.65
C TYR A 295 -5.60 -6.29 13.67
N ARG A 296 -4.80 -6.62 14.67
CA ARG A 296 -4.31 -5.70 15.72
C ARG A 296 -3.08 -4.91 15.24
N GLY A 297 -2.73 -3.82 15.90
CA GLY A 297 -1.58 -2.96 15.55
C GLY A 297 -0.27 -3.72 15.39
N GLY A 298 0.07 -4.57 16.37
CA GLY A 298 1.24 -5.46 16.31
C GLY A 298 1.12 -6.67 15.39
N ASP A 299 0.03 -6.82 14.61
CA ASP A 299 -0.05 -7.88 13.62
C ASP A 299 0.64 -7.46 12.31
N LEU A 300 1.25 -8.44 11.64
CA LEU A 300 1.89 -8.27 10.35
C LEU A 300 1.51 -9.35 9.34
N GLY A 301 1.69 -9.04 8.06
CA GLY A 301 1.38 -9.96 6.97
C GLY A 301 1.65 -9.38 5.58
N PRO A 302 1.04 -9.96 4.54
CA PRO A 302 1.18 -9.46 3.16
C PRO A 302 0.78 -7.99 2.99
N PHE A 303 -0.06 -7.47 3.89
CA PHE A 303 -0.53 -6.09 3.93
C PHE A 303 0.43 -5.10 4.59
N GLY A 304 1.60 -5.57 5.04
CA GLY A 304 2.49 -4.82 5.92
C GLY A 304 2.09 -5.04 7.36
N GLY A 305 1.78 -3.97 8.08
CA GLY A 305 1.51 -3.98 9.51
C GLY A 305 2.76 -3.61 10.28
N ASN A 306 2.95 -4.24 11.45
CA ASN A 306 4.14 -4.06 12.29
C ASN A 306 5.36 -4.79 11.70
N LEU A 307 6.01 -4.16 10.71
CA LEU A 307 7.09 -4.79 9.95
C LEU A 307 8.43 -4.74 10.68
N ASP A 308 8.61 -3.75 11.56
CA ASP A 308 9.80 -3.54 12.39
C ASP A 308 11.09 -3.75 11.61
N TYR A 309 11.19 -2.99 10.52
CA TYR A 309 12.37 -3.00 9.69
C TYR A 309 13.15 -1.71 9.87
N ASN A 310 14.35 -1.82 10.45
CA ASN A 310 15.19 -0.68 10.77
C ASN A 310 15.70 0.12 9.55
N ASP A 311 15.38 -0.31 8.33
CA ASP A 311 15.61 0.39 7.07
C ASP A 311 14.32 1.04 6.51
N ASN A 312 13.19 1.03 7.24
CA ASN A 312 11.99 1.86 6.98
C ASN A 312 12.21 3.32 7.40
N VAL A 313 13.26 3.93 6.84
CA VAL A 313 13.78 5.25 7.20
C VAL A 313 13.45 6.31 6.13
N GLU A 314 13.81 7.56 6.40
CA GLU A 314 13.83 8.64 5.40
C GLU A 314 14.59 8.22 4.13
N GLY A 315 13.95 8.34 2.96
CA GLY A 315 14.46 7.95 1.65
C GLY A 315 14.08 6.53 1.20
N THR A 316 13.48 5.72 2.07
CA THR A 316 13.00 4.37 1.69
C THR A 316 11.68 4.45 0.94
N THR A 317 11.55 3.64 -0.11
CA THR A 317 10.28 3.37 -0.77
C THR A 317 9.77 2.00 -0.36
N VAL A 318 8.53 1.92 0.12
CA VAL A 318 7.87 0.67 0.52
C VAL A 318 6.78 0.34 -0.48
N TYR A 319 6.79 -0.88 -1.02
CA TYR A 319 5.82 -1.35 -2.00
C TYR A 319 4.83 -2.30 -1.33
N LEU A 320 3.55 -1.90 -1.30
CA LEU A 320 2.47 -2.60 -0.62
C LEU A 320 1.47 -3.13 -1.66
N PRO A 321 1.12 -4.42 -1.63
CA PRO A 321 0.09 -4.95 -2.52
C PRO A 321 -1.28 -4.40 -2.14
N VAL A 322 -2.03 -3.89 -3.12
CA VAL A 322 -3.35 -3.32 -2.88
C VAL A 322 -4.40 -4.43 -2.86
N PHE A 323 -5.14 -4.55 -1.76
CA PHE A 323 -6.22 -5.53 -1.59
C PHE A 323 -7.62 -4.93 -1.66
N HIS A 324 -7.74 -3.64 -1.33
CA HIS A 324 -9.01 -2.89 -1.35
C HIS A 324 -8.86 -1.59 -2.15
N ALA A 325 -9.96 -1.10 -2.72
CA ALA A 325 -9.97 0.18 -3.39
C ALA A 325 -9.50 1.29 -2.43
N GLY A 326 -8.62 2.16 -2.92
CA GLY A 326 -7.97 3.19 -2.12
C GLY A 326 -6.79 2.72 -1.29
N ALA A 327 -6.48 1.42 -1.27
CA ALA A 327 -5.47 0.76 -0.43
C ALA A 327 -5.70 0.87 1.09
N LEU A 328 -6.17 2.02 1.59
CA LEU A 328 -6.37 2.34 3.01
C LEU A 328 -5.03 2.32 3.75
N LEU A 329 -4.10 3.15 3.26
CA LEU A 329 -2.73 3.25 3.77
C LEU A 329 -2.71 3.75 5.21
N GLY A 330 -1.93 3.11 6.06
CA GLY A 330 -1.68 3.48 7.45
C GLY A 330 -0.21 3.42 7.79
N MET A 331 0.20 4.20 8.77
CA MET A 331 1.54 4.12 9.35
C MET A 331 1.56 4.63 10.77
N GLY A 332 2.54 4.20 11.56
CA GLY A 332 2.65 4.56 12.97
C GLY A 332 3.86 3.92 13.60
N ASP A 333 3.79 3.78 14.91
CA ASP A 333 4.81 3.12 15.71
C ASP A 333 6.23 3.65 15.46
N GLY A 334 6.46 4.87 15.93
CA GLY A 334 7.73 5.55 15.68
C GLY A 334 8.87 5.00 16.53
N HIS A 335 10.01 4.69 15.90
CA HIS A 335 11.22 4.31 16.64
C HIS A 335 12.35 5.30 16.39
N ALA A 336 13.12 5.64 17.43
CA ALA A 336 14.29 6.49 17.32
C ALA A 336 15.52 5.73 16.78
N ALA A 337 15.61 4.43 17.12
CA ALA A 337 16.55 3.46 16.60
C ALA A 337 16.07 2.05 16.99
N MET A 338 16.44 1.05 16.20
CA MET A 338 16.11 -0.34 16.45
C MET A 338 17.24 -1.25 15.94
N GLY A 339 17.54 -2.31 16.70
CA GLY A 339 18.41 -3.40 16.24
C GLY A 339 17.59 -4.52 15.58
N ASP A 340 18.27 -5.37 14.81
CA ASP A 340 17.64 -6.53 14.15
C ASP A 340 16.97 -7.47 15.18
N GLY A 341 15.76 -7.91 14.86
CA GLY A 341 14.95 -8.83 15.66
C GLY A 341 14.18 -8.19 16.81
N GLU A 342 14.29 -6.87 16.99
CA GLU A 342 13.58 -6.10 18.02
C GLU A 342 13.63 -6.76 19.42
N LEU A 343 14.83 -7.17 19.83
CA LEU A 343 15.02 -8.21 20.84
C LEU A 343 14.44 -7.93 22.22
N THR A 344 13.96 -6.73 22.53
CA THR A 344 13.30 -6.42 23.80
C THR A 344 11.77 -6.35 23.73
N GLY A 345 11.17 -6.71 22.58
CA GLY A 345 9.73 -6.54 22.31
C GLY A 345 9.32 -5.07 22.22
N SER A 346 10.28 -4.23 21.85
CA SER A 346 10.14 -2.79 21.59
C SER A 346 11.50 -2.27 21.16
N ALA A 347 11.47 -1.31 20.25
CA ALA A 347 12.59 -0.48 19.86
C ALA A 347 12.78 0.69 20.83
N LEU A 348 13.57 1.71 20.45
CA LEU A 348 13.54 3.00 21.13
C LEU A 348 12.25 3.77 20.76
N GLU A 349 11.13 3.39 21.37
CA GLU A 349 9.78 3.90 21.10
C GLU A 349 9.65 5.40 21.28
N THR A 350 9.26 6.13 20.23
CA THR A 350 9.08 7.58 20.23
C THR A 350 8.06 8.08 19.20
N SER A 351 7.74 9.37 19.26
CA SER A 351 6.92 10.00 18.21
C SER A 351 7.81 10.57 17.11
N LEU A 352 7.30 10.59 15.88
CA LEU A 352 8.03 11.03 14.70
C LEU A 352 7.24 12.08 13.93
N ASP A 353 7.96 13.02 13.32
CA ASP A 353 7.47 13.78 12.18
C ASP A 353 7.67 12.94 10.93
N VAL A 354 6.62 12.84 10.10
CA VAL A 354 6.62 12.06 8.86
C VAL A 354 6.12 12.90 7.70
N ASP A 355 6.89 12.93 6.62
CA ASP A 355 6.42 13.40 5.32
C ASP A 355 6.45 12.23 4.35
N PHE A 356 5.38 12.04 3.56
CA PHE A 356 5.33 10.95 2.58
C PHE A 356 4.61 11.36 1.30
N SER A 357 4.91 10.66 0.21
CA SER A 357 4.12 10.66 -1.02
C SER A 357 3.84 9.23 -1.47
N VAL A 358 2.93 9.07 -2.43
CA VAL A 358 2.56 7.76 -2.96
C VAL A 358 2.52 7.74 -4.49
N GLU A 359 2.82 6.59 -5.07
CA GLU A 359 2.55 6.24 -6.46
C GLU A 359 1.72 4.96 -6.53
N VAL A 360 0.96 4.78 -7.62
CA VAL A 360 0.17 3.58 -7.86
C VAL A 360 0.69 2.87 -9.11
N ILE A 361 1.31 1.71 -8.91
CA ILE A 361 1.79 0.83 -9.97
C ILE A 361 0.63 -0.09 -10.39
N LYS A 362 0.12 0.15 -11.59
CA LYS A 362 -1.11 -0.49 -12.09
C LYS A 362 -0.87 -1.95 -12.50
N GLY A 363 -1.71 -2.85 -11.99
CA GLY A 363 -1.73 -4.25 -12.41
C GLY A 363 -0.45 -5.05 -12.11
N ASP A 364 0.40 -4.59 -11.19
CA ASP A 364 1.63 -5.27 -10.78
C ASP A 364 1.63 -5.58 -9.29
N SER A 365 0.66 -6.39 -8.84
CA SER A 365 0.56 -6.80 -7.44
C SER A 365 1.79 -7.58 -6.99
N THR A 366 2.34 -7.20 -5.84
CA THR A 366 3.35 -7.99 -5.14
C THR A 366 2.69 -9.10 -4.30
N GLY A 367 3.39 -10.21 -4.08
CA GLY A 367 2.87 -11.29 -3.21
C GLY A 367 2.87 -10.92 -1.72
N GLN A 368 3.85 -10.12 -1.31
CA GLN A 368 3.95 -9.49 0.01
C GLN A 368 4.65 -8.13 -0.15
N VAL A 369 5.01 -7.49 0.97
CA VAL A 369 5.72 -6.20 0.95
C VAL A 369 7.09 -6.33 0.28
N ARG A 370 7.52 -5.26 -0.41
CA ARG A 370 8.91 -5.02 -0.83
C ARG A 370 9.36 -3.67 -0.33
N ALA A 371 10.66 -3.44 -0.31
CA ALA A 371 11.22 -2.13 -0.08
C ALA A 371 12.40 -1.86 -1.01
N GLU A 372 12.71 -0.58 -1.13
CA GLU A 372 13.84 -0.07 -1.88
C GLU A 372 14.47 1.06 -1.09
N THR A 373 15.71 0.87 -0.68
CA THR A 373 16.54 1.92 -0.09
C THR A 373 17.44 2.52 -1.16
N LYS A 374 18.28 3.49 -0.79
CA LYS A 374 19.34 3.99 -1.68
C LYS A 374 20.22 2.84 -2.21
N ASP A 375 20.52 1.85 -1.37
CA ASP A 375 21.58 0.87 -1.63
C ASP A 375 21.05 -0.53 -1.98
N TYR A 376 19.80 -0.86 -1.65
CA TYR A 376 19.27 -2.22 -1.79
C TYR A 376 17.88 -2.29 -2.44
N LEU A 377 17.65 -3.37 -3.19
CA LEU A 377 16.29 -3.90 -3.43
C LEU A 377 16.01 -4.98 -2.41
N ILE A 378 14.82 -4.95 -1.81
CA ILE A 378 14.48 -5.71 -0.61
C ILE A 378 13.09 -6.36 -0.79
N ALA A 379 12.96 -7.63 -0.45
CA ALA A 379 11.65 -8.29 -0.37
C ALA A 379 11.47 -8.93 1.00
N PHE A 380 10.27 -8.78 1.56
CA PHE A 380 9.92 -9.33 2.87
C PHE A 380 9.33 -10.73 2.74
N GLY A 381 9.53 -11.53 3.77
CA GLY A 381 8.84 -12.79 3.98
C GLY A 381 8.29 -12.79 5.39
N VAL A 382 6.97 -12.60 5.50
CA VAL A 382 6.23 -12.57 6.76
C VAL A 382 5.46 -13.86 6.90
N THR A 383 5.85 -14.73 7.83
CA THR A 383 5.25 -16.06 7.99
C THR A 383 5.27 -16.55 9.45
N GLY A 384 4.81 -17.78 9.70
CA GLY A 384 4.81 -18.38 11.04
C GLY A 384 6.18 -18.87 11.53
N SER A 385 7.25 -18.76 10.72
CA SER A 385 8.61 -19.15 11.14
C SER A 385 9.71 -18.46 10.33
N VAL A 386 10.89 -18.26 10.93
CA VAL A 386 12.07 -17.71 10.24
C VAL A 386 12.49 -18.52 9.00
N PRO A 387 12.55 -19.88 9.01
CA PRO A 387 12.93 -20.64 7.81
C PRO A 387 11.95 -20.47 6.65
N GLU A 388 10.65 -20.41 6.92
CA GLU A 388 9.64 -20.20 5.89
C GLU A 388 9.68 -18.74 5.39
N SER A 389 9.90 -17.78 6.30
CA SER A 389 10.10 -16.36 5.96
C SER A 389 11.26 -16.17 4.99
N ILE A 390 12.38 -16.89 5.16
CA ILE A 390 13.49 -16.92 4.19
C ILE A 390 13.02 -17.41 2.82
N GLN A 391 12.26 -18.50 2.75
CA GLN A 391 11.77 -19.07 1.48
C GLN A 391 10.89 -18.07 0.73
N VAL A 392 9.99 -17.40 1.46
CA VAL A 392 9.10 -16.37 0.91
C VAL A 392 9.89 -15.17 0.41
N ALA A 393 10.72 -14.57 1.26
CA ALA A 393 11.51 -13.38 0.94
C ALA A 393 12.39 -13.62 -0.30
N THR A 394 13.08 -14.76 -0.34
CA THR A 394 13.97 -15.15 -1.45
C THR A 394 13.20 -15.33 -2.75
N SER A 395 12.10 -16.08 -2.72
CA SER A 395 11.29 -16.34 -3.92
C SER A 395 10.68 -15.06 -4.47
N GLN A 396 10.28 -14.17 -3.56
CA GLN A 396 9.71 -12.88 -3.91
C GLN A 396 10.75 -11.96 -4.58
N LEU A 397 11.95 -11.84 -4.00
CA LEU A 397 13.04 -11.04 -4.56
C LEU A 397 13.53 -11.62 -5.90
N ALA A 398 13.64 -12.94 -6.01
CA ALA A 398 14.00 -13.61 -7.25
C ALA A 398 13.01 -13.26 -8.36
N THR A 399 11.71 -13.35 -8.09
CA THR A 399 10.66 -13.00 -9.06
C THR A 399 10.76 -11.54 -9.50
N TRP A 400 11.00 -10.62 -8.55
CA TRP A 400 11.18 -9.21 -8.85
C TRP A 400 12.38 -8.96 -9.78
N ILE A 401 13.53 -9.54 -9.45
CA ILE A 401 14.77 -9.33 -10.21
C ILE A 401 14.70 -9.99 -11.59
N LYS A 402 14.14 -11.20 -11.70
CA LYS A 402 13.92 -11.85 -13.01
C LYS A 402 13.11 -10.95 -13.94
N LYS A 403 11.99 -10.40 -13.44
CA LYS A 403 11.13 -9.50 -14.21
C LYS A 403 11.88 -8.22 -14.61
N GLN A 404 12.56 -7.58 -13.67
CA GLN A 404 13.15 -6.26 -13.89
C GLN A 404 14.43 -6.29 -14.74
N TYR A 405 15.23 -7.37 -14.64
CA TYR A 405 16.52 -7.50 -15.31
C TYR A 405 16.52 -8.57 -16.41
N SER A 406 15.36 -9.15 -16.73
CA SER A 406 15.20 -10.21 -17.75
C SER A 406 16.10 -11.43 -17.53
N LEU A 407 16.39 -11.75 -16.27
CA LEU A 407 17.24 -12.89 -15.90
C LEU A 407 16.46 -14.20 -15.87
N ASN A 408 17.12 -15.29 -16.21
CA ASN A 408 16.61 -16.65 -15.98
C ASN A 408 16.93 -17.15 -14.56
N ASP A 409 16.38 -18.31 -14.18
CA ASP A 409 16.53 -18.86 -12.83
C ASP A 409 17.99 -19.18 -12.46
N SER A 410 18.80 -19.66 -13.41
CA SER A 410 20.21 -19.97 -13.18
C SER A 410 21.05 -18.71 -12.94
N GLU A 411 20.76 -17.63 -13.67
CA GLU A 411 21.43 -16.33 -13.50
C GLU A 411 21.10 -15.72 -12.14
N VAL A 412 19.84 -15.77 -11.73
CA VAL A 412 19.44 -15.34 -10.38
C VAL A 412 20.08 -16.20 -9.30
N ALA A 413 20.20 -17.51 -9.50
CA ALA A 413 20.88 -18.38 -8.54
C ALA A 413 22.35 -17.98 -8.35
N ILE A 414 23.09 -17.71 -9.42
CA ILE A 414 24.49 -17.25 -9.35
C ILE A 414 24.61 -15.90 -8.64
N LEU A 415 23.73 -14.94 -9.00
CA LEU A 415 23.68 -13.63 -8.35
C LEU A 415 23.41 -13.76 -6.85
N PHE A 416 22.39 -14.53 -6.47
CA PHE A 416 21.97 -14.63 -5.07
C PHE A 416 22.99 -15.35 -4.22
N ALA A 417 23.56 -16.45 -4.72
CA ALA A 417 24.58 -17.23 -4.01
C ALA A 417 25.82 -16.40 -3.65
N SER A 418 26.11 -15.33 -4.40
CA SER A 418 27.29 -14.50 -4.20
C SER A 418 27.02 -13.15 -3.51
N THR A 419 25.77 -12.66 -3.52
CA THR A 419 25.49 -11.26 -3.12
C THR A 419 24.28 -11.04 -2.22
N LEU A 420 23.38 -12.02 -2.10
CA LEU A 420 22.17 -11.88 -1.29
C LEU A 420 22.52 -11.74 0.20
N LYS A 421 21.79 -10.87 0.89
CA LYS A 421 21.83 -10.72 2.34
C LYS A 421 20.44 -10.95 2.92
N TYR A 422 20.40 -11.38 4.18
CA TYR A 422 19.17 -11.44 4.96
C TYR A 422 19.31 -10.56 6.20
N ASP A 423 18.24 -9.84 6.52
CA ASP A 423 18.06 -9.19 7.81
C ASP A 423 16.90 -9.90 8.53
N ILE A 424 17.09 -10.22 9.81
CA ILE A 424 15.98 -10.60 10.70
C ILE A 424 15.35 -9.31 11.20
N THR A 425 14.11 -9.04 10.82
CA THR A 425 13.49 -7.74 11.08
C THR A 425 12.94 -7.68 12.51
N GLU A 426 11.95 -8.53 12.81
CA GLU A 426 11.43 -8.77 14.17
C GLU A 426 11.31 -10.27 14.49
N LEU A 427 11.21 -10.56 15.80
CA LEU A 427 11.01 -11.91 16.34
C LEU A 427 9.94 -11.95 17.45
N VAL A 428 9.13 -10.90 17.59
CA VAL A 428 8.38 -10.65 18.83
C VAL A 428 6.88 -10.80 18.67
N ASP A 429 6.39 -10.66 17.44
CA ASP A 429 4.98 -10.62 17.13
C ASP A 429 4.42 -12.03 16.82
N ALA A 430 3.14 -12.07 16.42
CA ALA A 430 2.44 -13.32 16.10
C ALA A 430 3.03 -14.05 14.89
N LYS A 431 3.80 -13.35 14.06
CA LYS A 431 4.54 -13.87 12.91
C LYS A 431 5.99 -13.38 13.01
N TYR A 432 6.83 -13.93 12.14
CA TYR A 432 8.21 -13.50 11.98
C TYR A 432 8.37 -12.85 10.61
N ASN A 433 9.29 -11.91 10.51
CA ASN A 433 9.62 -11.26 9.25
C ASN A 433 11.13 -11.30 8.95
N VAL A 434 11.47 -11.74 7.74
CA VAL A 434 12.83 -11.76 7.20
C VAL A 434 12.87 -10.93 5.92
N ALA A 435 13.82 -10.02 5.83
CA ALA A 435 14.08 -9.23 4.62
C ALA A 435 15.24 -9.84 3.82
N ALA A 436 14.98 -10.28 2.59
CA ALA A 436 16.02 -10.65 1.64
C ALA A 436 16.40 -9.43 0.81
N LYS A 437 17.70 -9.12 0.68
CA LYS A 437 18.15 -7.92 -0.03
C LYS A 437 19.38 -8.12 -0.90
N VAL A 438 19.42 -7.42 -2.03
CA VAL A 438 20.55 -7.40 -2.95
C VAL A 438 21.06 -5.97 -3.16
N PRO A 439 22.39 -5.73 -3.20
CA PRO A 439 22.92 -4.40 -3.43
C PRO A 439 22.62 -3.91 -4.85
N LYS A 440 22.06 -2.71 -4.96
CA LYS A 440 21.82 -2.04 -6.25
C LYS A 440 23.09 -1.76 -7.02
N SER A 441 24.22 -1.56 -6.34
CA SER A 441 25.52 -1.38 -6.97
C SER A 441 25.90 -2.57 -7.87
N ILE A 442 25.60 -3.79 -7.43
CA ILE A 442 25.80 -5.00 -8.25
C ILE A 442 24.77 -5.06 -9.38
N LEU A 443 23.50 -4.79 -9.10
CA LEU A 443 22.46 -4.82 -10.13
C LEU A 443 22.71 -3.81 -11.26
N SER A 444 23.28 -2.65 -10.93
CA SER A 444 23.56 -1.59 -11.90
C SER A 444 24.58 -1.97 -12.97
N THR A 445 25.44 -2.97 -12.72
CA THR A 445 26.42 -3.45 -13.71
C THR A 445 25.81 -4.41 -14.72
N MET A 446 24.55 -4.82 -14.55
CA MET A 446 23.84 -5.77 -15.41
C MET A 446 22.84 -5.09 -16.36
N LYS A 447 22.77 -3.75 -16.36
CA LYS A 447 21.86 -2.97 -17.21
C LYS A 447 22.43 -2.68 -18.60
#